data_AF-A0A7W2HFK3-F1
#
_entry.id   AF-A0A7W2HFK3-F1
#
_cell.length_a   1.000
_cell.length_b   1.000
_cell.length_c   1.000
_cell.angle_alpha   90.00
_cell.angle_beta   90.00
_cell.angle_gamma   90.00
#
_symmetry.space_group_name_H-M   'P 1'
#
loop_
_entity.id
_entity.type
_entity.pdbx_description
1 polymer ?
#
loop_
_entity_poly.entity_id
_entity_poly.type
_entity_poly.pdbx_seq_one_letter_code
_entity_poly.pdbx_strand_id
1 'polypeptide(L)' 'MTTDGQMYGMVCARSATHPDTGYALAADHLRTLAAQGAWADTPVQTRAVSA' A
#
# COMPACT_ATOMS: atom_id res chain seq x y z
N MET A 1 -7.03 -6.99 10.38
CA MET A 1 -7.36 -8.26 9.70
C MET A 1 -8.76 -8.64 10.13
N THR A 2 -9.59 -9.21 9.25
CA THR A 2 -10.87 -9.80 9.64
C THR A 2 -10.63 -11.02 10.52
N THR A 3 -11.67 -11.51 11.19
CA THR A 3 -11.64 -12.76 11.96
C THR A 3 -11.25 -13.97 11.12
N ASP A 4 -11.51 -13.92 9.80
CA ASP A 4 -11.24 -15.00 8.85
C ASP A 4 -9.88 -14.86 8.14
N GLY A 5 -9.00 -14.00 8.65
CA GLY A 5 -7.65 -13.83 8.10
C GLY A 5 -7.55 -12.89 6.90
N GLN A 6 -8.63 -12.22 6.49
CA GLN A 6 -8.59 -11.28 5.35
C GLN A 6 -7.99 -9.93 5.78
N MET A 7 -7.19 -9.32 4.92
CA MET A 7 -6.59 -8.01 5.19
C MET A 7 -7.56 -6.89 4.85
N TYR A 8 -7.68 -5.89 5.73
CA TYR A 8 -8.40 -4.64 5.43
C TYR A 8 -7.54 -3.66 4.61
N GLY A 9 -6.22 -3.77 4.70
CA GLY A 9 -5.28 -2.86 4.07
C GLY A 9 -3.87 -2.99 4.63
N MET A 10 -2.99 -2.06 4.24
CA MET A 10 -1.60 -1.97 4.69
C MET A 10 -1.36 -0.62 5.36
N VAL A 11 -0.82 -0.63 6.59
CA VAL A 11 -0.43 0.60 7.28
C VAL A 11 0.81 1.18 6.60
N CYS A 12 0.78 2.47 6.26
CA CYS A 12 1.88 3.15 5.56
C CYS A 12 2.42 4.37 6.31
N ALA A 13 1.65 4.97 7.21
CA ALA A 13 2.08 6.16 7.95
C ALA A 13 1.41 6.27 9.31
N ARG A 14 2.02 7.08 10.18
CA ARG A 14 1.47 7.53 11.46
C ARG A 14 1.23 9.04 11.39
N SER A 15 0.16 9.52 12.02
CA SER A 15 -0.09 10.95 12.15
C SER A 15 0.96 11.63 13.04
N ALA A 16 1.46 12.78 12.59
CA ALA A 16 2.40 13.60 13.36
C ALA A 16 1.72 14.38 14.49
N THR A 17 0.41 14.60 14.40
CA THR A 17 -0.36 15.45 15.31
C THR A 17 -1.31 14.67 16.21
N HIS A 18 -1.64 13.43 15.83
CA HIS A 18 -2.54 12.57 16.59
C HIS A 18 -1.81 11.25 16.89
N PRO A 19 -1.29 11.06 18.11
CA PRO A 19 -0.36 9.97 18.42
C PRO A 19 -0.96 8.57 18.19
N ASP A 20 -2.29 8.45 18.28
CA ASP A 20 -3.03 7.21 18.15
C ASP A 20 -3.63 6.98 16.74
N THR A 21 -3.32 7.86 15.79
CA THR A 21 -3.85 7.78 14.42
C THR A 21 -2.80 7.25 13.45
N GLY A 22 -3.14 6.18 12.74
CA GLY A 22 -2.39 5.64 11.60
C GLY A 22 -3.16 5.81 10.28
N TYR A 23 -2.44 5.82 9.17
CA TYR A 23 -3.00 5.82 7.81
C TYR A 23 -2.71 4.48 7.14
N ALA A 24 -3.73 3.94 6.47
CA ALA A 24 -3.63 2.67 5.77
C ALA A 24 -4.14 2.79 4.33
N LEU A 25 -3.49 2.05 3.42
CA LEU A 25 -3.96 1.83 2.05
C LEU A 25 -4.99 0.70 2.06
N ALA A 26 -6.18 0.95 1.51
CA ALA A 26 -7.24 -0.04 1.45
C ALA A 26 -6.85 -1.26 0.61
N ALA A 27 -7.26 -2.45 1.05
CA ALA A 27 -6.92 -3.70 0.37
C ALA A 27 -7.40 -3.77 -1.09
N ASP A 28 -8.55 -3.16 -1.42
CA ASP A 28 -9.05 -3.16 -2.80
C ASP A 28 -8.18 -2.35 -3.75
N HIS A 29 -7.60 -1.24 -3.28
CA HIS A 29 -6.63 -0.47 -4.06
C HIS A 29 -5.34 -1.28 -4.26
N LEU A 30 -4.85 -1.90 -3.19
CA LEU A 30 -3.65 -2.74 -3.25
C LEU A 30 -3.83 -3.95 -4.18
N ARG A 31 -5.02 -4.55 -4.23
CA ARG A 31 -5.30 -5.72 -5.07
C ARG A 31 -5.11 -5.41 -6.56
N THR A 32 -5.59 -4.25 -7.01
CA THR A 32 -5.40 -3.81 -8.41
C THR A 32 -3.92 -3.60 -8.74
N LEU A 33 -3.18 -2.92 -7.87
CA LEU A 33 -1.74 -2.67 -8.05
C LEU A 33 -0.93 -3.96 -8.00
N ALA A 34 -1.26 -4.87 -7.08
CA ALA A 34 -0.62 -6.17 -6.95
C ALA A 34 -0.84 -7.04 -8.19
N ALA A 35 -2.05 -7.04 -8.77
CA ALA A 35 -2.34 -7.77 -9.99
C ALA A 35 -1.51 -7.28 -11.19
N GLN A 36 -1.30 -5.97 -11.30
CA GLN A 36 -0.44 -5.38 -12.33
C GLN A 36 1.03 -5.73 -12.11
N GLY A 37 1.52 -5.60 -10.87
CA GLY A 37 2.91 -5.88 -10.54
C GLY A 37 3.29 -7.37 -10.57
N ALA A 38 2.33 -8.28 -10.33
CA ALA A 38 2.59 -9.72 -10.28
C ALA A 38 3.11 -10.30 -11.60
N TRP A 39 2.83 -9.63 -12.72
CA TRP A 39 3.25 -10.04 -14.06
C TRP A 39 4.35 -9.15 -14.65
N ALA A 40 4.87 -8.19 -13.88
CA ALA A 40 5.94 -7.33 -14.35
C ALA A 40 7.25 -8.11 -14.47
N ASP A 41 7.78 -8.21 -15.69
CA ASP A 41 9.05 -8.86 -16.01
C ASP A 41 10.18 -7.85 -16.29
N THR A 42 9.82 -6.57 -16.37
CA THR A 42 10.73 -5.47 -16.70
C THR A 42 10.94 -4.59 -15.45
N PRO A 43 12.19 -4.18 -15.14
CA PRO A 43 12.46 -3.30 -14.01
C PRO A 43 11.72 -1.96 -14.09
N VAL A 44 11.19 -1.51 -12.95
CA VAL A 44 10.50 -0.21 -12.82
C VAL A 44 11.40 0.83 -12.14
N GLN A 45 11.19 2.12 -12.45
CA GLN A 45 11.86 3.21 -11.76
C GLN A 45 11.31 3.39 -10.34
N THR A 46 12.20 3.49 -9.37
CA THR A 46 11.87 3.63 -7.94
C THR A 46 12.36 4.94 -7.32
N ARG A 47 13.05 5.78 -8.11
CA ARG A 47 13.58 7.06 -7.68
C ARG A 47 12.74 8.21 -8.23
N ALA A 48 12.75 9.33 -7.51
CA ALA A 48 12.18 10.57 -8.03
C ALA A 48 12.93 11.01 -9.29
N VAL A 49 12.18 11.43 -10.31
CA VAL A 49 12.73 12.06 -11.52
C VAL A 49 12.35 13.53 -11.46
N SER A 50 13.33 14.42 -11.36
CA SER A 50 13.10 15.86 -11.50
C SER A 50 12.91 16.18 -12.98
N ALA A 51 11.88 16.99 -13.28
CA ALA A 51 11.62 17.53 -14.61
C ALA A 51 12.61 18.64 -14.98
#